data_AF-A0A239WQ20-F1
#
_entry.id   AF-A0A239WQ20-F1
#
_cell.length_a   1.000
_cell.length_b   1.000
_cell.length_c   1.000
_cell.angle_alpha   90.00
_cell.angle_beta   90.00
_cell.angle_gamma   90.00
#
_symmetry.space_group_name_H-M   'P 1'
#
loop_
_entity.id
_entity.type
_entity.pdbx_description
1 polymer ?
#
loop_
_entity_poly.entity_id
_entity_poly.type
_entity_poly.pdbx_seq_one_letter_code
_entity_poly.pdbx_strand_id
1 'polypeptide(L)' 'MSRTIETRFSELCRFFDIEHTLTRSLAGLQLRMEQIILAHNLRYFEMN' A
#
# COMPACT_ATOMS: atom_id res chain seq x y z
N MET A 1 12.08 -5.51 -17.20
CA MET A 1 11.18 -4.37 -16.89
C MET A 1 10.36 -4.72 -15.65
N SER A 2 11.04 -4.93 -14.50
CA SER A 2 10.45 -5.23 -13.18
C SER A 2 10.41 -4.01 -12.25
N ARG A 3 10.99 -2.88 -12.69
CA ARG A 3 11.15 -1.67 -11.86
C ARG A 3 9.81 -1.08 -11.41
N THR A 4 8.73 -1.24 -12.16
CA THR A 4 7.43 -0.67 -11.79
C THR A 4 6.88 -1.32 -10.52
N ILE A 5 6.94 -2.65 -10.40
CA ILE A 5 6.46 -3.35 -9.20
C ILE A 5 7.34 -3.02 -8.01
N GLU A 6 8.67 -3.08 -8.17
CA GLU A 6 9.64 -2.73 -7.11
C GLU A 6 9.48 -1.28 -6.63
N THR A 7 9.26 -0.34 -7.56
CA THR A 7 9.04 1.08 -7.24
C THR A 7 7.76 1.27 -6.45
N ARG A 8 6.65 0.65 -6.91
CA ARG A 8 5.37 0.71 -6.21
C ARG A 8 5.45 0.09 -4.82
N PHE A 9 6.13 -1.04 -4.69
CA PHE A 9 6.35 -1.67 -3.38
C PHE A 9 7.17 -0.76 -2.46
N SER A 10 8.24 -0.15 -2.97
CA SER A 10 9.06 0.82 -2.22
C SER A 10 8.26 2.04 -1.77
N GLU A 11 7.37 2.55 -2.63
CA GLU A 11 6.45 3.65 -2.29
C GLU A 11 5.47 3.23 -1.18
N LEU A 12 4.91 2.02 -1.28
CA LEU A 12 3.99 1.50 -0.28
C LEU A 12 4.68 1.32 1.08
N CYS A 13 5.90 0.78 1.12
CA CYS A 13 6.69 0.69 2.35
C CYS A 13 6.97 2.09 2.93
N ARG A 14 7.39 3.05 2.10
CA ARG A 14 7.76 4.39 2.55
C ARG A 14 6.58 5.22 3.05
N PHE A 15 5.42 5.12 2.42
CA PHE A 15 4.27 5.98 2.72
C PHE A 15 3.24 5.34 3.65
N PHE A 16 3.13 4.02 3.64
CA PHE A 16 2.07 3.31 4.35
C PHE A 16 2.58 2.28 5.36
N ASP A 17 3.91 2.13 5.46
CA ASP A 17 4.58 1.25 6.43
C ASP A 17 4.03 -0.19 6.38
N ILE A 18 3.83 -0.70 5.15
CA ILE A 18 3.18 -2.00 4.93
C ILE A 18 3.92 -3.17 5.58
N GLU A 19 5.25 -3.05 5.73
CA GLU A 19 6.12 -4.08 6.33
C GLU A 19 5.85 -4.28 7.83
N HIS A 20 5.38 -3.23 8.51
CA HIS A 20 5.10 -3.24 9.95
C HIS A 20 3.59 -3.21 10.26
N THR A 21 2.76 -3.60 9.30
CA THR A 21 1.30 -3.65 9.50
C THR A 21 0.92 -4.76 10.48
N LEU A 22 0.79 -4.40 11.76
CA LEU A 22 0.32 -5.27 12.84
C LEU A 22 -1.20 -5.24 12.91
N THR A 23 -1.85 -6.38 12.69
CA THR A 23 -3.30 -6.53 12.89
C THR A 23 -3.61 -7.77 13.72
N ARG A 24 -4.71 -7.72 14.49
CA ARG A 24 -5.11 -8.80 15.40
C ARG A 24 -5.91 -9.92 14.73
N SER A 25 -6.21 -9.80 13.42
CA SER A 25 -6.99 -10.80 12.69
C SER A 25 -6.71 -10.72 11.18
N LEU A 26 -6.91 -11.84 10.48
CA LEU A 26 -6.78 -11.88 9.02
C LEU A 26 -7.70 -10.87 8.33
N ALA A 27 -8.94 -10.73 8.81
CA ALA A 27 -9.89 -9.74 8.29
C ALA A 27 -9.39 -8.30 8.50
N GLY A 28 -8.74 -8.02 9.64
CA GLY A 28 -8.10 -6.73 9.90
C GLY A 28 -6.93 -6.45 8.97
N LEU A 29 -6.12 -7.48 8.66
CA LEU A 29 -5.04 -7.37 7.69
C LEU A 29 -5.57 -7.10 6.29
N GLN A 30 -6.60 -7.83 5.85
CA GLN A 30 -7.23 -7.63 4.55
C GLN A 30 -7.79 -6.20 4.41
N LEU A 31 -8.57 -5.75 5.39
CA LEU A 31 -9.14 -4.40 5.38
C LEU A 31 -8.06 -3.32 5.38
N ARG A 32 -6.96 -3.53 6.12
CA ARG A 32 -5.83 -2.59 6.12
C ARG A 32 -5.11 -2.54 4.78
N MET A 33 -4.90 -3.69 4.12
CA MET A 33 -4.32 -3.71 2.78
C MET A 33 -5.22 -2.99 1.76
N GLU A 34 -6.53 -3.23 1.80
CA GLU A 34 -7.48 -2.55 0.91
C GLU A 34 -7.47 -1.02 1.08
N GLN A 35 -7.43 -0.54 2.33
CA GLN A 35 -7.31 0.90 2.63
C GLN A 35 -6.03 1.52 2.07
N ILE A 36 -4.90 0.82 2.19
CA ILE A 36 -3.60 1.27 1.70
C ILE A 36 -3.59 1.34 0.17
N ILE A 37 -4.12 0.31 -0.50
CA ILE A 37 -4.24 0.28 -1.96
C ILE A 37 -5.16 1.40 -2.45
N LEU A 38 -6.30 1.63 -1.78
CA LEU A 38 -7.21 2.71 -2.13
C LEU A 38 -6.53 4.08 -2.00
N ALA A 39 -5.87 4.35 -0.88
CA ALA A 39 -5.17 5.61 -0.66
C ALA A 39 -4.03 5.82 -1.67
N HIS A 40 -3.29 4.76 -2.03
CA HIS A 40 -2.26 4.83 -3.06
C HIS A 40 -2.83 5.20 -4.44
N ASN A 41 -3.94 4.58 -4.84
CA ASN A 41 -4.59 4.87 -6.13
C ASN A 41 -5.20 6.27 -6.18
N LEU A 42 -5.83 6.73 -5.09
CA LEU A 42 -6.37 8.10 -5.01
C LEU A 42 -5.26 9.15 -5.12
N ARG A 43 -4.14 8.93 -4.43
CA ARG A 43 -2.99 9.85 -4.51
C ARG A 43 -2.37 9.87 -5.91
N TYR A 44 -2.38 8.72 -6.60
CA TYR A 44 -1.96 8.64 -8.00
C TYR A 44 -2.91 9.42 -8.93
N PHE A 45 -4.22 9.36 -8.66
CA PHE A 45 -5.24 10.10 -9.40
C PHE A 45 -5.16 11.61 -9.18
N GLU A 46 -4.89 12.07 -7.95
CA GLU A 46 -4.71 13.51 -7.66
C GLU A 46 -3.41 14.09 -8.25
N MET A 47 -2.40 13.26 -8.48
CA MET A 47 -1.10 13.68 -9.01
C MET A 47 -0.98 13.64 -10.54
N ASN A 48 -1.98 13.12 -11.26
CA ASN A 48 -1.98 12.94 -12.72
C ASN A 48 -3.04 13.78 -13.41
#